data_AF-A0A618VZV8-F1
#
_entry.id   AF-A0A618VZV8-F1
#
_cell.length_a   1.000
_cell.length_b   1.000
_cell.length_c   1.000
_cell.angle_alpha   90.00
_cell.angle_beta   90.00
_cell.angle_gamma   90.00
#
_symmetry.space_group_name_H-M   'P 1'
#
loop_
_entity.id
_entity.type
_entity.pdbx_description
1 polymer ?
#
loop_
_entity_poly.entity_id
_entity_poly.type
_entity_poly.pdbx_seq_one_letter_code
_entity_poly.pdbx_strand_id
1 'polypeptide(L)'
;MTTFTDKELIKEIKERIGSLDVRDNIERRAYEIALASLEAEPVAWMHVNNGIGIPAITRSKDVAESWLSKGWYVQPLHLAQPASKL
;
A
#
# COMPACT_ATOMS: atom_id res chain seq x y z
N MET A 1 4.93 -2.89 22.72
CA MET A 1 4.44 -2.33 21.45
C MET A 1 3.54 -3.37 20.82
N THR A 2 2.26 -3.06 20.66
CA THR A 2 1.37 -3.88 19.83
C THR A 2 1.55 -3.44 18.39
N THR A 3 2.04 -4.32 17.52
CA THR A 3 2.13 -4.04 16.09
C THR A 3 0.74 -4.25 15.51
N PHE A 4 0.08 -3.18 15.08
CA PHE A 4 -1.17 -3.28 14.35
C PHE A 4 -0.91 -3.84 12.95
N THR A 5 -1.81 -4.71 12.49
CA THR A 5 -1.87 -5.10 11.07
C THR A 5 -2.47 -3.97 10.24
N ASP A 6 -2.19 -3.94 8.93
CA ASP A 6 -2.79 -2.95 8.02
C ASP A 6 -4.32 -2.98 8.09
N LYS A 7 -4.93 -4.16 8.26
CA LYS A 7 -6.37 -4.32 8.41
C LYS A 7 -6.91 -3.63 9.69
N GLU A 8 -6.19 -3.73 10.79
CA GLU A 8 -6.56 -3.08 12.05
C GLU A 8 -6.35 -1.56 11.95
N LEU A 9 -5.28 -1.10 11.30
CA LEU A 9 -5.04 0.33 11.03
C LEU A 9 -6.14 0.93 10.16
N ILE A 10 -6.50 0.28 9.04
CA ILE A 10 -7.58 0.72 8.15
C ILE A 10 -8.90 0.86 8.92
N LYS A 11 -9.21 -0.12 9.78
CA LYS A 11 -10.43 -0.11 10.60
C LYS A 11 -10.46 1.11 11.54
N GLU A 12 -9.40 1.28 12.34
CA GLU A 12 -9.27 2.38 13.30
C GLU A 12 -9.36 3.75 12.59
N ILE A 13 -8.67 3.91 11.45
CA ILE A 13 -8.66 5.16 10.69
C ILE A 13 -10.07 5.49 10.17
N LYS A 14 -10.80 4.50 9.63
CA LYS A 14 -12.19 4.70 9.18
C LYS A 14 -13.12 5.12 10.33
N GLU A 15 -12.99 4.49 11.49
CA GLU A 15 -13.78 4.82 12.68
C GLU A 15 -13.48 6.25 13.17
N ARG A 16 -12.19 6.65 13.17
CA ARG A 16 -11.80 8.03 13.53
C ARG A 16 -12.36 9.06 12.56
N ILE A 17 -12.22 8.87 11.24
CA ILE A 17 -12.76 9.81 10.24
C ILE A 17 -14.29 9.95 10.38
N GLY A 18 -14.99 8.85 10.68
CA GLY A 18 -16.46 8.84 10.88
C GLY A 18 -16.94 9.44 12.21
N SER A 19 -16.04 9.68 13.16
CA SER A 19 -16.34 10.20 14.48
C SER A 19 -16.24 11.74 14.55
N LEU A 20 -16.89 12.34 15.55
CA LEU A 20 -16.70 13.74 15.95
C LEU A 20 -15.37 13.96 16.69
N ASP A 21 -14.61 12.90 16.97
CA ASP A 21 -13.37 12.93 17.76
C ASP A 21 -12.13 13.39 16.97
N VAL A 22 -12.30 13.77 15.69
CA VAL A 22 -11.23 14.37 14.91
C VAL A 22 -11.07 15.84 15.29
N ARG A 23 -9.87 16.24 15.73
CA ARG A 23 -9.62 17.56 16.32
C ARG A 23 -9.80 18.70 15.33
N ASP A 24 -9.38 18.51 14.08
CA ASP A 24 -9.44 19.52 13.03
C ASP A 24 -9.39 18.88 11.61
N ASN A 25 -9.50 19.74 10.60
CA ASN A 25 -9.48 19.30 9.20
C ASN A 25 -8.09 18.77 8.75
N ILE A 26 -7.00 19.16 9.43
CA ILE A 26 -5.66 18.68 9.11
C ILE A 26 -5.49 17.25 9.59
N GLU A 27 -5.94 16.93 10.79
CA GLU A 27 -5.97 15.56 11.31
C GLU A 27 -6.86 14.67 10.44
N ARG A 28 -8.05 15.17 10.04
CA ARG A 28 -8.92 14.45 9.09
C ARG A 28 -8.18 14.14 7.79
N ARG A 29 -7.53 15.15 7.19
CA ARG A 29 -6.79 14.99 5.93
C ARG A 29 -5.63 14.00 6.07
N ALA A 30 -4.92 14.02 7.20
CA ALA A 30 -3.85 13.06 7.47
C ALA A 30 -4.37 11.61 7.52
N TYR A 31 -5.51 11.39 8.19
CA TYR A 31 -6.18 10.09 8.21
C TYR A 31 -6.64 9.65 6.82
N GLU A 32 -7.21 10.54 6.01
CA GLU A 32 -7.62 10.24 4.64
C GLU A 32 -6.43 9.84 3.75
N ILE A 33 -5.30 10.52 3.87
CA ILE A 33 -4.07 10.21 3.13
C ILE A 33 -3.51 8.86 3.55
N ALA A 34 -3.46 8.59 4.86
CA ALA A 34 -3.01 7.31 5.39
C ALA A 34 -3.92 6.18 4.91
N LEU A 35 -5.25 6.38 4.95
CA LEU A 35 -6.23 5.41 4.47
C LEU A 35 -6.04 5.12 2.98
N ALA A 36 -5.96 6.16 2.15
CA ALA A 36 -5.74 6.02 0.71
C ALA A 36 -4.41 5.31 0.39
N SER A 37 -3.38 5.49 1.23
CA SER A 37 -2.09 4.82 1.07
C SER A 37 -2.13 3.34 1.46
N LEU A 38 -2.86 3.02 2.53
CA LEU A 38 -3.04 1.64 3.01
C LEU A 38 -3.96 0.82 2.09
N GLU A 39 -4.95 1.45 1.46
CA GLU A 39 -5.90 0.82 0.53
C GLU A 39 -5.42 0.85 -0.93
N ALA A 40 -4.27 1.45 -1.23
CA ALA A 40 -3.76 1.57 -2.59
C ALA A 40 -3.46 0.19 -3.20
N GLU A 41 -4.04 -0.09 -4.36
CA GLU A 41 -3.69 -1.29 -5.11
C GLU A 41 -2.33 -1.12 -5.83
N PRO A 42 -1.49 -2.17 -5.88
CA PRO A 42 -0.27 -2.15 -6.68
C PRO A 42 -0.59 -1.98 -8.16
N VAL A 43 0.22 -1.18 -8.86
CA VAL A 43 0.13 -1.01 -10.33
C VAL A 43 1.11 -1.88 -11.10
N ALA A 44 2.11 -2.42 -10.41
CA ALA A 44 3.11 -3.33 -10.94
C ALA A 44 3.73 -4.15 -9.81
N TRP A 45 4.50 -5.17 -10.19
CA TRP A 45 5.23 -6.05 -9.29
C TRP A 45 6.66 -6.25 -9.80
N MET A 46 7.60 -6.32 -8.88
CA MET A 46 9.03 -6.40 -9.16
C MET A 46 9.69 -7.58 -8.46
N HIS A 47 10.60 -8.24 -9.16
CA HIS A 47 11.51 -9.25 -8.63
C HIS A 47 12.95 -8.90 -8.99
N VAL A 48 13.86 -8.82 -8.02
CA VAL A 48 15.27 -8.42 -8.23
C VAL A 48 16.22 -9.63 -8.28
N ASN A 49 15.94 -10.70 -7.55
CA ASN A 49 16.88 -11.81 -7.37
C ASN A 49 16.75 -12.89 -8.46
N ASN A 50 16.94 -12.51 -9.72
CA ASN A 50 16.82 -13.40 -10.89
C ASN A 50 18.17 -13.89 -11.43
N GLY A 51 19.28 -13.63 -10.74
CA GLY A 51 20.63 -14.00 -11.18
C GLY A 51 21.21 -13.16 -12.33
N ILE A 52 20.47 -12.17 -12.83
CA ILE A 52 20.86 -11.31 -13.96
C ILE A 52 21.26 -9.90 -13.48
N GLY A 53 20.88 -9.52 -12.26
CA GLY A 53 21.17 -8.19 -11.69
C GLY A 53 20.28 -7.06 -12.25
N ILE A 54 19.26 -7.41 -13.04
CA ILE A 54 18.27 -6.47 -13.59
C ILE A 54 16.89 -6.87 -13.05
N PRO A 55 16.11 -5.94 -12.47
CA PRO A 55 14.79 -6.26 -11.96
C PRO A 55 13.84 -6.69 -13.10
N ALA A 56 13.11 -7.78 -12.89
CA ALA A 56 11.95 -8.12 -13.70
C ALA A 56 10.74 -7.37 -13.15
N ILE A 57 10.03 -6.63 -14.00
CA ILE A 57 8.83 -5.87 -13.63
C ILE A 57 7.66 -6.32 -14.50
N THR A 58 6.51 -6.55 -13.89
CA THR A 58 5.26 -6.90 -14.59
C THR A 58 4.11 -6.03 -14.12
N ARG A 59 3.15 -5.75 -15.01
CA ARG A 59 1.83 -5.19 -14.67
C ARG A 59 0.72 -6.25 -14.61
N SER A 60 1.04 -7.51 -14.91
CA SER A 60 0.10 -8.63 -14.80
C SER A 60 0.14 -9.21 -13.40
N LYS A 61 -1.02 -9.19 -12.73
CA LYS A 61 -1.21 -9.81 -11.41
C LYS A 61 -0.96 -11.32 -11.47
N ASP A 62 -1.45 -11.99 -12.51
CA ASP A 62 -1.26 -13.44 -12.69
C ASP A 62 0.23 -13.82 -12.79
N VAL A 63 1.04 -12.99 -13.47
CA VAL A 63 2.49 -13.21 -13.53
C VAL A 63 3.14 -13.01 -12.15
N ALA A 64 2.71 -12.00 -11.40
CA ALA A 64 3.20 -11.74 -10.05
C ALA A 64 2.83 -12.88 -9.07
N GLU A 65 1.59 -13.39 -9.15
CA GLU A 65 1.13 -14.55 -8.38
C GLU A 65 1.89 -15.83 -8.77
N SER A 66 2.20 -16.00 -10.05
CA SER A 66 3.08 -17.09 -10.51
C SER A 66 4.49 -17.00 -9.90
N TRP A 67 5.05 -15.80 -9.77
CA TRP A 67 6.34 -15.61 -9.07
C TRP A 67 6.21 -15.94 -7.57
N LEU A 68 5.19 -15.41 -6.89
CA LEU A 68 4.93 -15.68 -5.47
C LEU A 68 4.76 -17.18 -5.18
N SER A 69 4.01 -17.90 -6.01
CA SER A 69 3.81 -19.35 -5.86
C SER A 69 5.08 -20.18 -6.04
N LYS A 70 6.10 -19.63 -6.72
CA LYS A 70 7.45 -20.21 -6.82
C LYS A 70 8.33 -19.86 -5.61
N GLY A 71 7.79 -19.17 -4.60
CA GLY A 71 8.53 -18.73 -3.41
C GLY A 71 9.43 -17.53 -3.67
N TRP A 72 9.24 -16.82 -4.78
CA TRP A 72 10.03 -15.65 -5.11
C TRP A 72 9.60 -14.44 -4.29
N TYR A 73 10.56 -13.61 -3.88
CA TYR A 73 10.24 -12.33 -3.28
C TYR A 73 9.74 -11.37 -4.36
N VAL A 74 8.47 -10.97 -4.23
CA VAL A 74 7.80 -10.06 -5.15
C VAL A 74 7.45 -8.78 -4.41
N GLN A 75 8.02 -7.66 -4.85
CA GLN A 75 7.72 -6.34 -4.31
C GLN A 75 6.57 -5.70 -5.10
N PRO A 76 5.43 -5.36 -4.47
CA PRO A 76 4.40 -4.55 -5.12
C PRO A 76 4.90 -3.10 -5.29
N LEU A 77 4.59 -2.50 -6.44
CA LEU A 77 4.89 -1.12 -6.78
C LEU A 77 3.59 -0.34 -6.85
N HIS A 78 3.48 0.71 -6.05
CA HIS A 78 2.30 1.59 -5.99
C HIS A 78 2.60 2.91 -6.71
N LEU A 79 1.57 3.55 -7.27
CA LEU A 79 1.71 4.93 -7.70
C LEU A 79 1.73 5.83 -6.47
N ALA A 80 2.76 6.66 -6.35
CA ALA A 80 2.74 7.75 -5.41
C ALA A 80 1.63 8.73 -5.81
N GLN A 81 0.78 9.12 -4.86
CA GLN A 81 -0.14 10.22 -5.12
C GLN A 81 0.67 11.51 -5.34
N PRO A 82 0.39 12.28 -6.40
CA PRO A 82 1.07 13.55 -6.62
C PRO A 82 0.84 14.47 -5.43
N ALA A 83 1.89 15.12 -4.93
CA ALA A 83 1.77 16.11 -3.84
C ALA A 83 0.80 17.25 -4.19
N SER A 84 0.54 17.51 -5.48
CA SER A 84 -0.42 18.51 -5.95
C SER A 84 -1.89 18.09 -5.85
N LYS A 85 -2.18 16.83 -5.52
CA LYS A 85 -3.55 16.32 -5.27
C LYS A 85 -3.86 16.15 -3.77
N LEU A 86 -2.88 16.44 -2.92
CA LEU A 86 -2.97 16.34 -1.45
C LEU A 86 -3.24 17.70 -0.83
#